data_AF-A0A2V5M4J4-F1
#
_entry.id   AF-A0A2V5M4J4-F1
#
_cell.length_a   1.000
_cell.length_b   1.000
_cell.length_c   1.000
_cell.angle_alpha   90.00
_cell.angle_beta   90.00
_cell.angle_gamma   90.00
#
_symmetry.space_group_name_H-M   'P 1'
#
loop_
_entity.id
_entity.type
_entity.pdbx_description
1 polymer ?
#
loop_
_entity_poly.entity_id
_entity_poly.type
_entity_poly.pdbx_seq_one_letter_code
_entity_poly.pdbx_strand_id
1 'polypeptide(L)' 'YIRTKARQVFDVSGAGDTAIALFTLGLVSGATAIEAAEIANHGSAVVVSKLGTATVTRDELIASFRADSEDA' A
#
# COMPACT_ATOMS: atom_id res chain seq x y z
N TYR A 1 -9.56 13.00 -1.27
CA TYR A 1 -9.35 12.41 0.07
C TYR A 1 -9.41 10.90 -0.09
N ILE A 2 -8.44 10.17 0.46
CA ILE A 2 -8.36 8.70 0.37
C ILE A 2 -8.33 8.16 1.81
N ARG A 3 -9.23 7.24 2.15
CA ARG A 3 -9.24 6.60 3.48
C ARG A 3 -8.05 5.65 3.59
N THR A 4 -7.29 5.73 4.68
CA THR A 4 -6.18 4.83 4.96
C THR A 4 -6.67 3.39 5.01
N LYS A 5 -5.99 2.48 4.31
CA LYS A 5 -6.27 1.03 4.36
C LYS A 5 -5.62 0.40 5.59
N ALA A 6 -5.97 0.89 6.77
CA ALA A 6 -5.30 0.51 8.01
C ALA A 6 -5.51 -0.99 8.31
N ARG A 7 -4.39 -1.70 8.51
CA ARG A 7 -4.34 -3.06 9.06
C ARG A 7 -3.82 -3.00 10.49
N GLN A 8 -3.74 -4.13 11.19
CA GLN A 8 -3.04 -4.17 12.47
C GLN A 8 -1.60 -3.67 12.27
N VAL A 9 -1.29 -2.52 12.88
CA VAL A 9 0.00 -1.85 12.75
C VAL A 9 0.97 -2.45 13.76
N PHE A 10 2.09 -2.96 13.27
CA PHE A 10 3.18 -3.53 14.07
C PHE A 10 4.39 -2.58 14.12
N ASP A 11 4.85 -2.09 12.96
CA ASP A 11 6.00 -1.19 12.83
C ASP A 11 5.76 -0.20 11.70
N VAL A 12 5.96 1.10 11.92
CA VAL A 12 5.72 2.14 10.91
C VAL A 12 6.96 2.49 10.08
N SER A 13 8.10 1.87 10.38
CA SER A 13 9.37 2.10 9.70
C SER A 13 9.27 1.72 8.21
N GLY A 14 9.62 2.65 7.31
CA GLY A 14 9.60 2.42 5.87
C GLY A 14 8.21 2.55 5.19
N ALA A 15 7.16 2.92 5.93
CA ALA A 15 5.82 3.13 5.37
C ALA A 15 5.79 4.26 4.32
N GLY A 16 6.49 5.37 4.61
CA GLY A 16 6.60 6.52 3.72
C GLY A 16 7.41 6.24 2.45
N ASP A 17 8.55 5.54 2.60
CA ASP A 17 9.38 5.13 1.47
C ASP A 17 8.60 4.19 0.53
N THR A 18 7.84 3.26 1.11
CA THR A 18 6.94 2.38 0.35
C THR A 18 5.85 3.16 -0.36
N ALA A 19 5.23 4.13 0.34
CA ALA A 19 4.16 4.94 -0.23
C ALA A 19 4.66 5.70 -1.46
N ILE A 20 5.80 6.40 -1.34
CA ILE A 20 6.32 7.22 -2.43
C ILE A 20 6.82 6.35 -3.59
N ALA A 21 7.48 5.22 -3.30
CA ALA A 21 7.95 4.29 -4.34
C ALA A 21 6.78 3.75 -5.18
N LEU A 22 5.70 3.30 -4.53
CA LEU A 22 4.52 2.78 -5.23
C LEU A 22 3.71 3.86 -5.93
N PHE A 23 3.58 5.04 -5.31
CA PHE A 23 2.90 6.17 -5.94
C PHE A 23 3.61 6.58 -7.24
N THR A 24 4.93 6.77 -7.17
CA THR A 24 5.75 7.09 -8.35
C THR A 24 5.67 5.97 -9.38
N LEU A 25 5.74 4.70 -8.97
CA LEU A 25 5.61 3.56 -9.87
C LEU A 25 4.25 3.55 -10.61
N GLY A 26 3.16 3.83 -9.91
CA GLY A 26 1.83 3.92 -10.50
C GLY A 26 1.76 5.00 -11.57
N LEU A 27 2.26 6.21 -11.24
CA LEU A 27 2.27 7.34 -12.17
C LEU A 27 3.09 7.05 -13.44
N VAL A 28 4.31 6.50 -13.31
CA VAL A 28 5.14 6.17 -14.49
C VAL A 28 4.59 5.00 -15.30
N SER A 29 3.74 4.18 -14.69
CA SER A 29 3.02 3.09 -15.38
C SER A 29 1.74 3.55 -16.06
N GLY A 30 1.40 4.85 -16.00
CA GLY A 30 0.22 5.43 -16.64
C GLY A 30 -1.04 5.40 -15.79
N ALA A 31 -0.96 5.05 -14.50
CA ALA A 31 -2.08 5.16 -13.58
C ALA A 31 -2.42 6.63 -13.31
N THR A 32 -3.68 6.91 -13.03
CA THR A 32 -4.11 8.20 -12.50
C THR A 32 -3.50 8.43 -11.11
N ALA A 33 -3.42 9.69 -10.69
CA ALA A 33 -2.97 10.02 -9.33
C ALA A 33 -3.83 9.37 -8.24
N ILE A 34 -5.11 9.13 -8.51
CA ILE A 34 -6.02 8.45 -7.57
C ILE A 34 -5.65 6.98 -7.46
N GLU A 35 -5.55 6.26 -8.58
CA GLU A 35 -5.16 4.84 -8.60
C GLU A 35 -3.77 4.62 -7.99
N ALA A 36 -2.80 5.48 -8.33
CA ALA A 36 -1.45 5.41 -7.77
C ALA A 36 -1.47 5.60 -6.24
N ALA A 37 -2.30 6.52 -5.73
CA ALA A 37 -2.43 6.76 -4.31
C ALA A 37 -3.16 5.62 -3.58
N GLU A 38 -4.12 4.96 -4.23
CA GLU A 38 -4.74 3.74 -3.71
C GLU A 38 -3.71 2.60 -3.61
N ILE A 39 -2.95 2.36 -4.67
CA ILE A 39 -1.86 1.36 -4.67
C ILE A 39 -0.85 1.64 -3.55
N ALA A 40 -0.42 2.89 -3.40
CA ALA A 40 0.50 3.30 -2.34
C ALA A 40 -0.07 3.04 -0.94
N ASN A 41 -1.35 3.39 -0.73
CA ASN A 41 -2.03 3.18 0.55
C ASN A 41 -2.14 1.69 0.91
N HIS A 42 -2.48 0.83 -0.06
CA HIS A 42 -2.48 -0.62 0.13
C HIS A 42 -1.09 -1.17 0.43
N GLY A 43 -0.06 -0.74 -0.29
CA GLY A 43 1.30 -1.22 -0.07
C GLY A 43 1.88 -0.80 1.29
N SER A 44 1.68 0.45 1.69
CA SER A 44 2.11 0.93 3.01
C SER A 44 1.38 0.21 4.14
N ALA A 45 0.08 -0.07 3.97
CA ALA A 45 -0.68 -0.85 4.93
C ALA A 45 -0.14 -2.27 5.14
N VAL A 46 0.33 -2.92 4.07
CA VAL A 46 0.98 -4.23 4.15
C VAL A 46 2.32 -4.12 4.87
N VAL A 47 3.15 -3.14 4.54
CA VAL A 47 4.48 -2.99 5.17
C VAL A 47 4.35 -2.73 6.65
N VAL A 48 3.42 -1.86 7.07
CA VAL A 48 3.28 -1.55 8.50
C VAL A 48 2.73 -2.70 9.35
N SER A 49 2.19 -3.74 8.71
CA SER A 49 1.76 -4.97 9.38
C SER A 49 2.89 -5.99 9.62
N LYS A 50 4.13 -5.66 9.25
CA LYS A 50 5.32 -6.52 9.38
C LYS A 50 6.31 -5.91 10.37
N LEU A 51 7.27 -6.72 10.83
CA LEU A 51 8.33 -6.27 11.74
C LEU A 51 9.55 -5.75 10.95
N GLY A 52 10.04 -4.55 11.28
CA GLY A 52 11.20 -3.93 10.64
C GLY A 52 10.89 -3.32 9.26
N THR A 53 11.95 -2.88 8.56
CA THR A 53 11.87 -2.38 7.19
C THR A 53 11.58 -3.51 6.19
N ALA A 54 10.31 -3.91 6.14
CA ALA A 54 9.83 -4.97 5.27
C ALA A 54 9.44 -4.43 3.89
N THR A 55 9.55 -5.29 2.87
CA THR A 55 9.08 -5.00 1.52
C THR A 55 7.65 -5.50 1.32
N VAL A 56 6.96 -4.99 0.30
CA VAL A 56 5.69 -5.53 -0.17
C VAL A 56 5.89 -6.28 -1.48
N THR A 57 5.32 -7.48 -1.57
CA THR A 57 5.32 -8.28 -2.79
C THR A 57 4.05 -8.02 -3.62
N ARG A 58 4.09 -8.38 -4.91
CA ARG A 58 2.93 -8.29 -5.79
C ARG A 58 1.73 -9.06 -5.24
N ASP A 59 1.95 -10.27 -4.74
CA ASP A 59 0.87 -11.13 -4.25
C ASP A 59 0.23 -10.56 -2.98
N GLU A 60 1.02 -9.99 -2.07
CA GLU A 60 0.50 -9.32 -0.87
C GLU A 60 -0.29 -8.07 -1.21
N LEU A 61 0.14 -7.31 -2.22
CA LEU A 61 -0.57 -6.14 -2.71
C LEU A 61 -1.93 -6.55 -3.30
N ILE A 62 -1.96 -7.56 -4.16
CA ILE A 62 -3.22 -8.11 -4.73
C ILE A 62 -4.12 -8.65 -3.62
N ALA A 63 -3.57 -9.38 -2.65
CA ALA A 63 -4.33 -9.86 -1.50
C ALA A 63 -4.93 -8.72 -0.69
N SER A 64 -4.21 -7.60 -0.54
CA SER A 64 -4.74 -6.41 0.14
C SER A 64 -5.92 -5.79 -0.59
N PHE A 65 -5.90 -5.74 -1.92
CA PHE A 65 -7.04 -5.27 -2.72
C PHE A 65 -8.25 -6.20 -2.63
N ARG A 66 -8.03 -7.52 -2.60
CA ARG A 66 -9.10 -8.51 -2.44
C ARG A 66 -9.79 -8.40 -1.08
N ALA A 67 -9.01 -8.32 0.00
CA ALA A 67 -9.56 -8.17 1.35
C ALA A 67 -10.42 -6.91 1.48
N ASP A 68 -9.97 -5.79 0.90
CA ASP A 68 -10.73 -4.53 0.92
C ASP A 68 -12.05 -4.59 0.14
N SER A 69 -12.13 -5.42 -0.90
CA SER A 69 -13.38 -5.65 -1.64
C SER A 69 -14.38 -6.55 -0.90
N GLU A 70 -13.91 -7.36 0.04
CA GLU A 70 -14.77 -8.21 0.89
C GLU A 70 -15.33 -7.44 2.09
N ASP A 71 -14.65 -6.36 2.51
CA ASP A 71 -15.03 -5.48 3.62
C ASP A 71 -15.95 -4.31 3.20
N ALA A 72 -16.30 -4.19 1.91
CA ALA A 72 -17.07 -3.09 1.31
C ALA A 72 -18.55 -3.45 1.04
#